data_AF-A0A538SR07-F1
#
_entry.id   AF-A0A538SR07-F1
#
_cell.length_a   1.000
_cell.length_b   1.000
_cell.length_c   1.000
_cell.angle_alpha   90.00
_cell.angle_beta   90.00
_cell.angle_gamma   90.00
#
_symmetry.space_group_name_H-M   'P 1'
#
loop_
_entity.id
_entity.type
_entity.pdbx_description
1 polymer ?
#
loop_
_entity_poly.entity_id
_entity_poly.type
_entity_poly.pdbx_seq_one_letter_code
_entity_poly.pdbx_strand_id
1 'polypeptide(L)'
;YRELEIGTGKRAPRERAAVPHHLFDALRLDQRASAGWYARAAAEACRAIAARGHLPVLVGGSGLYFKALASGLSGAPPRVPEIRARLEAELDASGPEEMHRRLAERDPETAARLRPRDRQRITRALEVLEASGHPISWWHARETSPALEARWRMFELGLEAKALGERIERRTRAMFDGGLVE
;
A
#
# COMPACT_ATOMS: atom_id res chain seq x y z
N TYR A 1 -4.85 -4.55 10.58
CA TYR A 1 -4.31 -5.74 11.25
C TYR A 1 -5.07 -5.95 12.54
N ARG A 2 -5.47 -7.18 12.86
CA ARG A 2 -6.30 -7.51 14.05
C ARG A 2 -5.62 -7.16 15.36
N GLU A 3 -4.32 -7.35 15.41
CA GLU A 3 -3.52 -7.29 16.62
C GLU A 3 -3.05 -5.86 16.94
N LEU A 4 -3.11 -4.94 15.96
CA LEU A 4 -2.64 -3.57 16.14
C LEU A 4 -3.80 -2.63 16.47
N GLU A 5 -3.85 -2.11 17.69
CA GLU A 5 -4.88 -1.13 18.10
C GLU A 5 -4.31 0.29 18.17
N ILE A 6 -3.65 0.62 19.28
CA ILE A 6 -3.25 2.00 19.66
C ILE A 6 -2.37 2.64 18.60
N GLY A 7 -1.27 1.98 18.21
CA GLY A 7 -0.27 2.54 17.28
C GLY A 7 -0.78 2.79 15.86
N THR A 8 -1.96 2.27 15.51
CA THR A 8 -2.56 2.49 14.18
C THR A 8 -3.61 3.60 14.17
N GLY A 9 -3.88 4.21 15.34
CA GLY A 9 -4.91 5.23 15.47
C GLY A 9 -6.32 4.71 15.24
N LYS A 10 -6.56 3.39 15.42
CA LYS A 10 -7.92 2.85 15.42
C LYS A 10 -8.72 3.49 16.54
N ARG A 11 -9.96 3.82 16.22
CA ARG A 11 -10.95 4.25 17.22
C ARG A 11 -11.26 3.11 18.19
N ALA A 12 -11.63 3.47 19.42
CA ALA A 12 -12.01 2.49 20.42
C ALA A 12 -13.19 1.63 19.92
N PRO A 13 -13.33 0.37 20.36
CA PRO A 13 -14.41 -0.52 19.91
C PRO A 13 -15.81 0.11 20.02
N ARG A 14 -16.07 0.87 21.09
CA ARG A 14 -17.34 1.59 21.31
C ARG A 14 -17.61 2.66 20.24
N GLU A 15 -16.59 3.39 19.83
CA GLU A 15 -16.71 4.39 18.76
C GLU A 15 -16.89 3.73 17.39
N ARG A 16 -16.22 2.60 17.15
CA ARG A 16 -16.37 1.80 15.91
C ARG A 16 -17.75 1.17 15.77
N ALA A 17 -18.44 0.89 16.88
CA ALA A 17 -19.77 0.30 16.86
C ALA A 17 -20.85 1.25 16.33
N ALA A 18 -20.60 2.55 16.30
CA ALA A 18 -21.56 3.54 15.82
C ALA A 18 -21.83 3.46 14.30
N VAL A 19 -20.84 3.02 13.51
CA VAL A 19 -20.96 2.87 12.06
C VAL A 19 -20.19 1.62 11.61
N PRO A 20 -20.77 0.74 10.77
CA PRO A 20 -20.05 -0.44 10.27
C PRO A 20 -18.78 -0.06 9.50
N HIS A 21 -17.63 -0.53 9.97
CA HIS A 21 -16.34 -0.37 9.28
C HIS A 21 -15.97 -1.66 8.55
N HIS A 22 -15.79 -1.57 7.24
CA HIS A 22 -15.27 -2.67 6.42
C HIS A 22 -13.74 -2.64 6.39
N LEU A 23 -13.11 -3.80 6.22
CA LEU A 23 -11.66 -3.99 6.13
C LEU A 23 -10.82 -3.61 7.37
N PHE A 24 -11.46 -3.17 8.45
CA PHE A 24 -10.86 -3.23 9.78
C PHE A 24 -10.64 -4.69 10.14
N ASP A 25 -9.49 -4.98 10.76
CA ASP A 25 -9.22 -6.32 11.30
C ASP A 25 -9.29 -7.47 10.25
N ALA A 26 -9.23 -7.11 8.96
CA ALA A 26 -9.33 -8.06 7.86
C ALA A 26 -8.07 -8.94 7.68
N LEU A 27 -6.94 -8.51 8.24
CA LEU A 27 -5.66 -9.22 8.16
C LEU A 27 -5.06 -9.40 9.55
N ARG A 28 -4.37 -10.51 9.75
CA ARG A 28 -3.44 -10.76 10.87
C ARG A 28 -2.04 -10.25 10.54
N LEU A 29 -1.19 -10.06 11.55
CA LEU A 29 0.17 -9.53 11.40
C LEU A 29 1.10 -10.40 10.53
N ASP A 30 0.86 -11.70 10.48
CA ASP A 30 1.58 -12.66 9.63
C ASP A 30 1.12 -12.59 8.15
N GLN A 31 0.01 -11.92 7.87
CA GLN A 31 -0.49 -11.71 6.52
C GLN A 31 0.00 -10.38 5.95
N ARG A 32 0.23 -10.33 4.63
CA ARG A 32 0.72 -9.12 3.96
C ARG A 32 -0.41 -8.36 3.29
N ALA A 33 -0.57 -7.09 3.66
CA ALA A 33 -1.38 -6.15 2.88
C ALA A 33 -0.65 -5.72 1.59
N SER A 34 -1.40 -5.56 0.52
CA SER A 34 -0.92 -4.93 -0.72
C SER A 34 -2.01 -4.04 -1.31
N ALA A 35 -1.63 -3.07 -2.14
CA ALA A 35 -2.60 -2.22 -2.83
C ALA A 35 -3.55 -3.05 -3.73
N GLY A 36 -3.06 -4.14 -4.33
CA GLY A 36 -3.88 -5.05 -5.13
C GLY A 36 -4.85 -5.89 -4.30
N TRP A 37 -4.41 -6.36 -3.12
CA TRP A 37 -5.31 -7.00 -2.16
C TRP A 37 -6.42 -6.03 -1.71
N TYR A 38 -6.04 -4.81 -1.33
CA TYR A 38 -6.99 -3.79 -0.90
C TYR A 38 -8.00 -3.47 -2.00
N ALA A 39 -7.54 -3.25 -3.24
CA ALA A 39 -8.42 -2.90 -4.35
C ALA A 39 -9.50 -3.97 -4.57
N ARG A 40 -9.14 -5.26 -4.52
CA ARG A 40 -10.13 -6.37 -4.63
C ARG A 40 -11.10 -6.38 -3.46
N ALA A 41 -10.59 -6.37 -2.23
CA ALA A 41 -11.41 -6.45 -1.02
C ALA A 41 -12.32 -5.22 -0.85
N ALA A 42 -11.82 -4.02 -1.17
CA ALA A 42 -12.58 -2.78 -1.12
C ALA A 42 -13.66 -2.74 -2.21
N ALA A 43 -13.37 -3.21 -3.43
CA ALA A 43 -14.36 -3.30 -4.49
C ALA A 43 -15.50 -4.26 -4.12
N GLU A 44 -15.17 -5.42 -3.53
CA GLU A 44 -16.16 -6.37 -3.03
C GLU A 44 -17.04 -5.76 -1.92
N ALA A 45 -16.42 -5.12 -0.92
CA ALA A 45 -17.16 -4.44 0.14
C ALA A 45 -18.07 -3.33 -0.42
N CYS A 46 -17.58 -2.51 -1.36
CA CYS A 46 -18.36 -1.46 -1.98
C CYS A 46 -19.57 -2.01 -2.75
N ARG A 47 -19.39 -3.08 -3.54
CA ARG A 47 -20.50 -3.75 -4.24
C ARG A 47 -21.52 -4.30 -3.25
N ALA A 48 -21.08 -4.94 -2.17
CA ALA A 48 -21.97 -5.48 -1.15
C ALA A 48 -22.76 -4.37 -0.43
N ILE A 49 -22.13 -3.24 -0.10
CA ILE A 49 -22.79 -2.09 0.51
C ILE A 49 -23.82 -1.47 -0.45
N ALA A 50 -23.43 -1.26 -1.72
CA ALA A 50 -24.32 -0.71 -2.74
C ALA A 50 -25.53 -1.62 -3.03
N ALA A 51 -25.33 -2.94 -3.05
CA ALA A 51 -26.41 -3.91 -3.22
C ALA A 51 -27.46 -3.87 -2.09
N ARG A 52 -27.09 -3.33 -0.91
CA ARG A 52 -28.02 -3.07 0.21
C ARG A 52 -28.67 -1.68 0.16
N GLY A 53 -28.48 -0.92 -0.92
CA GLY A 53 -29.04 0.43 -1.08
C GLY A 53 -28.30 1.53 -0.31
N HIS A 54 -27.09 1.26 0.17
CA HIS A 54 -26.27 2.23 0.90
C HIS A 54 -25.13 2.78 0.05
N LEU A 55 -24.68 4.00 0.35
CA LEU A 55 -23.52 4.62 -0.30
C LEU A 55 -22.22 4.19 0.41
N PRO A 56 -21.28 3.52 -0.27
CA PRO A 56 -19.96 3.24 0.31
C PRO A 56 -19.17 4.54 0.50
N VAL A 57 -18.62 4.74 1.69
CA VAL A 57 -17.71 5.85 2.01
C VAL A 57 -16.34 5.29 2.34
N LEU A 58 -15.34 5.64 1.53
CA LEU A 58 -13.96 5.24 1.76
C LEU A 58 -13.23 6.33 2.55
N VAL A 59 -12.59 5.94 3.65
CA VAL A 59 -11.86 6.85 4.55
C VAL A 59 -10.50 6.25 4.86
N GLY A 60 -9.44 7.05 4.74
CA GLY A 60 -8.07 6.62 5.01
C GLY A 60 -7.03 7.56 4.42
N GLY A 61 -5.75 7.34 4.77
CA GLY A 61 -4.62 8.15 4.29
C GLY A 61 -3.80 7.52 3.15
N SER A 62 -4.14 6.31 2.71
CA SER A 62 -3.34 5.56 1.75
C SER A 62 -3.73 5.88 0.30
N GLY A 63 -3.21 6.98 -0.25
CA GLY A 63 -3.52 7.41 -1.63
C GLY A 63 -3.26 6.34 -2.70
N LEU A 64 -2.20 5.52 -2.55
CA LEU A 64 -1.93 4.40 -3.46
C LEU A 64 -3.05 3.35 -3.47
N TYR A 65 -3.70 3.12 -2.33
CA TYR A 65 -4.78 2.13 -2.20
C TYR A 65 -6.05 2.63 -2.88
N PHE A 66 -6.37 3.93 -2.75
CA PHE A 66 -7.45 4.55 -3.51
C PHE A 66 -7.17 4.54 -5.00
N LYS A 67 -5.94 4.86 -5.43
CA LYS A 67 -5.53 4.77 -6.84
C LYS A 67 -5.71 3.34 -7.39
N ALA A 68 -5.28 2.33 -6.63
CA ALA A 68 -5.43 0.94 -7.03
C ALA A 68 -6.90 0.53 -7.23
N LEU A 69 -7.80 1.04 -6.40
CA LEU A 69 -9.23 0.79 -6.53
C LEU A 69 -9.85 1.53 -7.73
N ALA A 70 -9.56 2.83 -7.86
CA ALA A 70 -10.21 3.73 -8.82
C ALA A 70 -9.62 3.68 -10.23
N SER A 71 -8.38 3.22 -10.38
CA SER A 71 -7.67 3.19 -11.69
C SER A 71 -7.00 1.85 -11.98
N GLY A 72 -6.98 0.93 -11.02
CA GLY A 72 -6.26 -0.33 -11.15
C GLY A 72 -4.77 -0.21 -10.81
N LEU A 73 -4.11 -1.36 -10.85
CA LEU A 73 -2.66 -1.47 -10.79
C LEU A 73 -2.17 -2.11 -12.08
N SER A 74 -0.89 -1.91 -12.40
CA SER A 74 -0.24 -2.65 -13.47
C SER A 74 -0.36 -4.16 -13.21
N GLY A 75 -0.52 -4.94 -14.27
CA GLY A 75 -0.66 -6.40 -14.21
C GLY A 75 0.60 -7.16 -13.78
N ALA A 76 1.58 -6.47 -13.19
CA ALA A 76 2.83 -7.06 -12.74
C ALA A 76 2.55 -8.24 -11.80
N PRO A 77 3.31 -9.35 -11.92
CA PRO A 77 3.08 -10.56 -11.14
C PRO A 77 3.15 -10.27 -9.64
N PRO A 78 2.45 -11.04 -8.79
CA PRO A 78 2.58 -10.92 -7.35
C PRO A 78 4.04 -11.16 -6.88
N ARG A 79 4.30 -10.87 -5.60
CA ARG A 79 5.58 -11.18 -4.96
C ARG A 79 5.82 -12.70 -5.00
N VAL A 80 7.03 -13.12 -5.36
CA VAL A 80 7.45 -14.53 -5.37
C VAL A 80 8.46 -14.70 -4.22
N PRO A 81 8.10 -15.37 -3.11
CA PRO A 81 8.91 -15.41 -1.90
C PRO A 81 10.35 -15.86 -2.10
N GLU A 82 10.56 -16.86 -2.95
CA GLU A 82 11.86 -17.47 -3.23
C GLU A 82 12.78 -16.49 -4.00
N ILE A 83 12.25 -15.86 -5.04
CA ILE A 83 12.94 -14.80 -5.80
C ILE A 83 13.27 -13.62 -4.88
N ARG A 84 12.30 -13.22 -4.05
CA ARG A 84 12.49 -12.11 -3.12
C ARG A 84 13.62 -12.38 -2.13
N ALA A 85 13.61 -13.53 -1.48
CA ALA A 85 14.62 -13.89 -0.49
C ALA A 85 16.01 -13.89 -1.12
N ARG A 86 16.15 -14.44 -2.34
CA ARG A 86 17.41 -14.44 -3.08
C ARG A 86 17.90 -13.03 -3.42
N LEU A 87 17.01 -12.17 -3.93
CA LEU A 87 17.38 -10.79 -4.26
C LEU A 87 17.66 -9.93 -3.02
N GLU A 88 17.05 -10.23 -1.88
CA GLU A 88 17.38 -9.57 -0.60
C GLU A 88 18.76 -9.99 -0.10
N ALA A 89 19.11 -11.28 -0.16
CA ALA A 89 20.46 -11.74 0.16
C ALA A 89 21.53 -11.14 -0.77
N GLU A 90 21.22 -11.04 -2.06
CA GLU A 90 22.12 -10.40 -3.03
C GLU A 90 22.28 -8.89 -2.77
N LEU A 91 21.18 -8.20 -2.44
CA LEU A 91 21.20 -6.80 -2.04
C LEU A 91 22.05 -6.56 -0.79
N ASP A 92 22.03 -7.48 0.17
CA ASP A 92 22.84 -7.39 1.39
C ASP A 92 24.33 -7.66 1.12
N ALA A 93 24.64 -8.56 0.19
CA ALA A 93 26.01 -8.89 -0.17
C ALA A 93 26.68 -7.84 -1.08
N SER A 94 25.95 -7.32 -2.07
CA SER A 94 26.49 -6.46 -3.14
C SER A 94 26.15 -4.98 -3.00
N GLY A 95 25.13 -4.65 -2.19
CA GLY A 95 24.66 -3.29 -1.99
C GLY A 95 23.62 -2.81 -3.02
N PRO A 96 22.87 -1.75 -2.69
CA PRO A 96 21.80 -1.23 -3.54
C PRO A 96 22.28 -0.59 -4.84
N GLU A 97 23.46 0.03 -4.84
CA GLU A 97 24.03 0.65 -6.04
C GLU A 97 24.36 -0.38 -7.13
N GLU A 98 24.89 -1.55 -6.75
CA GLU A 98 25.14 -2.65 -7.69
C GLU A 98 23.83 -3.23 -8.24
N MET A 99 22.84 -3.42 -7.37
CA MET A 99 21.50 -3.85 -7.79
C MET A 99 20.84 -2.84 -8.73
N HIS A 100 21.06 -1.54 -8.51
CA HIS A 100 20.58 -0.47 -9.41
C HIS A 100 21.27 -0.53 -10.77
N ARG A 101 22.59 -0.78 -10.82
CA ARG A 101 23.32 -0.97 -12.08
C ARG A 101 22.76 -2.13 -12.89
N ARG A 102 22.55 -3.28 -12.25
CA ARG A 102 21.91 -4.46 -12.89
C ARG A 102 20.51 -4.15 -13.40
N LEU A 103 19.74 -3.36 -12.64
CA LEU A 103 18.44 -2.89 -13.10
C LEU A 103 18.57 -1.99 -14.34
N ALA A 104 19.53 -1.07 -14.37
CA ALA A 104 19.74 -0.15 -15.50
C ALA A 104 20.09 -0.86 -16.81
N GLU A 105 20.79 -2.01 -16.74
CA GLU A 105 21.10 -2.84 -17.90
C GLU A 105 19.85 -3.50 -18.53
N ARG A 106 18.77 -3.67 -17.77
CA ARG A 106 17.57 -4.43 -18.20
C ARG A 106 16.28 -3.60 -18.26
N ASP A 107 16.18 -2.56 -17.45
CA ASP A 107 15.07 -1.63 -17.33
C ASP A 107 15.60 -0.21 -17.08
N PRO A 108 16.28 0.41 -18.08
CA PRO A 108 16.88 1.73 -17.93
C PRO A 108 15.84 2.82 -17.59
N GLU A 109 14.61 2.67 -18.08
CA GLU A 109 13.52 3.61 -17.82
C GLU A 109 13.10 3.59 -16.34
N THR A 110 12.95 2.40 -15.73
CA THR A 110 12.70 2.32 -14.29
C THR A 110 13.92 2.75 -13.48
N ALA A 111 15.13 2.33 -13.86
CA ALA A 111 16.35 2.71 -13.16
C ALA A 111 16.54 4.23 -13.09
N ALA A 112 16.25 4.96 -14.18
CA ALA A 112 16.33 6.42 -14.23
C ALA A 112 15.38 7.13 -13.24
N ARG A 113 14.23 6.51 -12.92
CA ARG A 113 13.24 7.05 -11.98
C ARG A 113 13.53 6.70 -10.52
N LEU A 114 14.37 5.68 -10.27
CA LEU A 114 14.69 5.20 -8.94
C LEU A 114 16.00 5.79 -8.45
N ARG A 115 16.02 6.18 -7.17
CA ARG A 115 17.29 6.52 -6.51
C ARG A 115 18.13 5.24 -6.39
N PRO A 116 19.45 5.27 -6.62
CA PRO A 116 20.30 4.08 -6.50
C PRO A 116 20.22 3.38 -5.14
N ARG A 117 19.87 4.11 -4.07
CA ARG A 117 19.70 3.58 -2.71
C ARG A 117 18.29 3.10 -2.38
N ASP A 118 17.36 3.11 -3.34
CA ASP A 118 15.98 2.65 -3.13
C ASP A 118 15.88 1.12 -3.13
N ARG A 119 16.41 0.53 -2.06
CA ARG A 119 16.45 -0.92 -1.80
C ARG A 119 15.13 -1.60 -2.14
N GLN A 120 14.01 -1.06 -1.63
CA GLN A 120 12.71 -1.69 -1.79
C GLN A 120 12.25 -1.72 -3.25
N ARG A 121 12.33 -0.58 -3.96
CA ARG A 121 11.83 -0.48 -5.34
C ARG A 121 12.76 -1.17 -6.33
N ILE A 122 14.08 -1.12 -6.12
CA ILE A 122 15.05 -1.83 -6.96
C ILE A 122 14.83 -3.33 -6.86
N THR A 123 14.78 -3.90 -5.64
CA THR A 123 14.52 -5.33 -5.46
C THR A 123 13.17 -5.74 -6.07
N ARG A 124 12.15 -4.88 -5.98
CA ARG A 124 10.85 -5.17 -6.61
C ARG A 124 10.91 -5.15 -8.14
N ALA A 125 11.67 -4.24 -8.74
CA ALA A 125 11.83 -4.17 -10.18
C ALA A 125 12.55 -5.40 -10.74
N LEU A 126 13.64 -5.82 -10.08
CA LEU A 126 14.36 -7.04 -10.42
C LEU A 126 13.51 -8.29 -10.21
N GLU A 127 12.74 -8.35 -9.11
CA GLU A 127 11.81 -9.46 -8.85
C GLU A 127 10.76 -9.61 -9.96
N VAL A 128 10.15 -8.51 -10.38
CA VAL A 128 9.15 -8.53 -11.47
C VAL A 128 9.77 -8.99 -12.77
N LEU A 129 10.96 -8.47 -13.10
CA LEU A 129 11.69 -8.85 -14.29
C LEU A 129 12.01 -10.34 -14.30
N GLU A 130 12.49 -10.89 -13.20
CA GLU A 130 12.82 -12.31 -13.10
C GLU A 130 11.57 -13.20 -13.13
N ALA A 131 10.51 -12.80 -12.43
CA ALA A 131 9.28 -13.59 -12.34
C ALA A 131 8.48 -13.62 -13.65
N SER A 132 8.59 -12.58 -14.49
CA SER A 132 7.76 -12.44 -15.71
C SER A 132 8.53 -12.36 -17.02
N GLY A 133 9.85 -12.24 -16.98
CA GLY A 133 10.68 -11.91 -18.13
C GLY A 133 10.51 -10.46 -18.64
N HIS A 134 9.59 -9.67 -18.06
CA HIS A 134 9.28 -8.32 -18.51
C HIS A 134 9.61 -7.27 -17.42
N PRO A 135 10.27 -6.16 -17.79
CA PRO A 135 10.62 -5.11 -16.84
C PRO A 135 9.40 -4.36 -16.28
N ILE A 136 9.54 -3.66 -15.16
CA ILE A 136 8.43 -2.90 -14.56
C ILE A 136 7.91 -1.82 -15.52
N SER A 137 8.80 -1.17 -16.27
CA SER A 137 8.44 -0.19 -17.30
C SER A 137 7.44 -0.76 -18.31
N TRP A 138 7.67 -2.01 -18.75
CA TRP A 138 6.76 -2.72 -19.66
C TRP A 138 5.36 -2.88 -19.07
N TRP A 139 5.26 -3.24 -17.78
CA TRP A 139 3.97 -3.37 -17.10
C TRP A 139 3.27 -2.03 -16.88
N HIS A 140 4.04 -0.95 -16.66
CA HIS A 140 3.51 0.39 -16.44
C HIS A 140 3.03 1.07 -17.73
N ALA A 141 3.56 0.68 -18.88
CA ALA A 141 3.13 1.18 -20.19
C ALA A 141 1.78 0.61 -20.65
N ARG A 142 1.29 -0.44 -19.99
CA ARG A 142 0.03 -1.11 -20.34
C ARG A 142 -1.14 -0.43 -19.65
N GLU A 143 -2.28 -0.43 -20.33
CA GLU A 143 -3.53 0.06 -19.77
C GLU A 143 -3.92 -0.74 -18.51
N THR A 144 -4.42 -0.01 -17.52
CA THR A 144 -4.98 -0.58 -16.29
C THR A 144 -6.47 -0.38 -16.27
N SER A 145 -7.20 -1.32 -15.67
CA SER A 145 -8.64 -1.19 -15.46
C SER A 145 -8.95 -0.98 -13.99
N PRO A 146 -9.93 -0.13 -13.65
CA PRO A 146 -10.35 0.07 -12.28
C PRO A 146 -10.81 -1.25 -11.65
N ALA A 147 -10.48 -1.47 -10.38
CA ALA A 147 -11.04 -2.60 -9.63
C ALA A 147 -12.53 -2.37 -9.29
N LEU A 148 -12.97 -1.11 -9.32
CA LEU A 148 -14.37 -0.71 -9.18
C LEU A 148 -14.68 0.46 -10.13
N GLU A 149 -15.56 0.23 -11.09
CA GLU A 149 -16.15 1.28 -11.90
C GLU A 149 -17.19 2.05 -11.08
N ALA A 150 -16.92 3.32 -10.82
CA ALA A 150 -17.79 4.19 -10.04
C ALA A 150 -17.54 5.67 -10.36
N ARG A 151 -18.53 6.51 -10.04
CA ARG A 151 -18.33 7.96 -10.00
C ARG A 151 -17.74 8.36 -8.65
N TRP A 152 -16.47 8.76 -8.66
CA TRP A 152 -15.75 9.17 -7.45
C TRP A 152 -16.05 10.62 -7.08
N ARG A 153 -16.27 10.88 -5.78
CA ARG A 153 -16.23 12.21 -5.17
C ARG A 153 -15.16 12.18 -4.09
N MET A 154 -14.04 12.87 -4.33
CA MET A 154 -12.89 12.89 -3.43
C MET A 154 -12.89 14.16 -2.60
N PHE A 155 -12.68 14.01 -1.29
CA PHE A 155 -12.51 15.12 -0.37
C PHE A 155 -11.18 14.94 0.34
N GLU A 156 -10.27 15.90 0.17
CA GLU A 156 -9.01 15.95 0.88
C GLU A 156 -9.13 16.91 2.06
N LEU A 157 -8.84 16.41 3.27
CA LEU A 157 -8.83 17.21 4.48
C LEU A 157 -7.39 17.52 4.86
N GLY A 158 -6.95 18.71 4.47
CA GLY A 158 -5.63 19.24 4.81
C GLY A 158 -5.63 20.05 6.11
N LEU A 159 -4.46 20.15 6.72
CA LEU A 159 -4.16 21.10 7.78
C LEU A 159 -2.85 21.81 7.42
N GLU A 160 -2.70 23.04 7.90
CA GLU A 160 -1.42 23.76 7.86
C GLU A 160 -0.31 22.93 8.51
N ALA A 161 0.90 22.98 7.93
CA ALA A 161 2.00 22.09 8.30
C ALA A 161 2.34 22.16 9.81
N LYS A 162 2.33 23.38 10.38
CA LYS A 162 2.56 23.59 11.82
C LYS A 162 1.47 22.93 12.66
N ALA A 163 0.20 23.18 12.35
CA ALA A 163 -0.93 22.61 13.09
C ALA A 163 -1.00 21.08 12.97
N LEU A 164 -0.62 20.54 11.80
CA LEU A 164 -0.49 19.10 11.58
C LEU A 164 0.60 18.51 12.49
N GLY A 165 1.78 19.12 12.52
CA GLY A 165 2.90 18.68 13.37
C GLY A 165 2.51 18.64 14.84
N GLU A 166 1.91 19.71 15.35
CA GLU A 166 1.45 19.78 16.75
C GLU A 166 0.39 18.71 17.09
N ARG A 167 -0.53 18.41 16.16
CA ARG A 167 -1.53 17.34 16.35
C ARG A 167 -0.91 15.96 16.31
N ILE A 168 0.08 15.72 15.45
CA ILE A 168 0.82 14.46 15.41
C ILE A 168 1.53 14.25 16.74
N GLU A 169 2.26 15.25 17.24
CA GLU A 169 2.99 15.15 18.51
C GLU A 169 2.06 14.82 19.69
N ARG A 170 0.97 15.59 19.85
CA ARG A 170 -0.01 15.35 20.92
C ARG A 170 -0.62 13.95 20.83
N ARG A 171 -0.99 13.51 19.62
CA ARG A 171 -1.60 12.20 19.42
C ARG A 171 -0.59 11.08 19.69
N THR A 172 0.66 11.22 19.27
CA THR A 172 1.71 10.25 19.55
C THR A 172 1.95 10.12 21.05
N ARG A 173 2.03 11.24 21.79
CA ARG A 173 2.16 11.19 23.25
C ARG A 173 0.99 10.45 23.90
N ALA A 174 -0.25 10.76 23.51
CA ALA A 174 -1.43 10.07 24.00
C ALA A 174 -1.45 8.56 23.66
N MET A 175 -0.82 8.14 22.56
CA MET A 175 -0.64 6.71 22.26
C MET A 175 0.32 6.04 23.25
N PHE A 176 1.46 6.68 23.57
CA PHE A 176 2.39 6.17 24.58
C PHE A 176 1.74 6.08 25.95
N ASP A 177 1.10 7.16 26.41
CA ASP A 177 0.38 7.19 27.69
C ASP A 177 -0.78 6.17 27.72
N GLY A 178 -1.30 5.81 26.56
CA GLY A 178 -2.39 4.86 26.37
C GLY A 178 -1.98 3.40 26.30
N GLY A 179 -0.71 3.06 26.52
CA GLY A 179 -0.24 1.68 26.56
C GLY A 179 0.33 1.16 25.24
N LEU A 180 0.98 2.01 24.43
CA LEU A 180 1.54 1.58 23.13
C LEU A 180 2.73 0.63 23.27
N VAL A 181 3.48 0.72 24.37
CA VAL A 181 4.74 -0.02 24.56
C VAL A 181 4.49 -1.39 25.16
N GLU A 182 3.48 -1.48 26.01
CA GLU A 182 2.94 -2.67 26.65
C GLU A 182 2.30 -3.64 25.64
#